data_AF-A0A960AR39-F1
#
_entry.id   AF-A0A960AR39-F1
#
_cell.length_a   1.000
_cell.length_b   1.000
_cell.length_c   1.000
_cell.angle_alpha   90.00
_cell.angle_beta   90.00
_cell.angle_gamma   90.00
#
_symmetry.space_group_name_H-M   'P 1'
#
loop_
_entity.id
_entity.type
_entity.pdbx_description
1 polymer ?
#
loop_
_entity_poly.entity_id
_entity_poly.type
_entity_poly.pdbx_seq_one_letter_code
_entity_poly.pdbx_strand_id
1 'polypeptide(L)'
;MDRETSTCYRTWKTELWLSVRAEPSPRLHRWLDDLLHDETDRLDVLASRFRPDSVSTRVSRNAGTWTEVPWDFVTVLSAALAAAEATGGLVHPLLGRHVVAAGYDRWAEQDSGISPSTATNDWRAIEITTGRSEAKVR
;
A
#
# COMPACT_ATOMS: atom_id res chain seq x y z
N MET A 1 -22.67 -29.36 -7.92
CA MET A 1 -22.97 -28.58 -6.71
C MET A 1 -21.81 -27.62 -6.54
N ASP A 2 -22.05 -26.31 -6.61
CA ASP A 2 -20.99 -25.31 -6.52
C ASP A 2 -20.47 -25.28 -5.08
N ARG A 3 -19.22 -25.74 -4.86
CA ARG A 3 -18.61 -25.85 -3.53
C ARG A 3 -17.75 -24.63 -3.29
N GLU A 4 -18.40 -23.49 -3.05
CA GLU A 4 -17.75 -22.23 -2.72
C GLU A 4 -17.61 -22.11 -1.19
N THR A 5 -16.40 -21.77 -0.74
CA THR A 5 -16.08 -21.46 0.67
C THR A 5 -15.52 -20.04 0.72
N SER A 6 -16.01 -19.23 1.65
CA SER A 6 -15.64 -17.81 1.73
C SER A 6 -15.33 -17.36 3.15
N THR A 7 -14.49 -16.35 3.28
CA THR A 7 -14.30 -15.57 4.51
C THR A 7 -14.46 -14.08 4.25
N CYS A 8 -14.70 -13.32 5.32
CA CYS A 8 -14.83 -11.87 5.32
C CYS A 8 -13.97 -11.27 6.43
N TYR A 9 -13.14 -10.30 6.06
CA TYR A 9 -12.33 -9.52 6.99
C TYR A 9 -12.71 -8.04 6.90
N ARG A 10 -13.03 -7.44 8.05
CA ARG A 10 -13.35 -6.02 8.14
C ARG A 10 -12.11 -5.24 8.55
N THR A 11 -11.62 -4.40 7.64
CA THR A 11 -10.45 -3.55 7.84
C THR A 11 -10.58 -2.31 6.97
N TRP A 12 -9.75 -1.28 7.19
CA TRP A 12 -9.72 -0.05 6.37
C TRP A 12 -11.08 0.62 6.14
N LYS A 13 -12.01 0.49 7.11
CA LYS A 13 -13.42 0.92 7.01
C LYS A 13 -14.17 0.31 5.80
N THR A 14 -13.76 -0.87 5.35
CA THR A 14 -14.40 -1.67 4.29
C THR A 14 -14.49 -3.15 4.70
N GLU A 15 -15.11 -3.96 3.84
CA GLU A 15 -15.16 -5.41 3.98
C GLU A 15 -14.40 -6.06 2.81
N LEU A 16 -13.45 -6.93 3.14
CA LEU A 16 -12.72 -7.74 2.17
C LEU A 16 -13.27 -9.15 2.17
N TRP A 17 -13.53 -9.70 1.00
CA TRP A 17 -14.07 -11.05 0.83
C TRP A 17 -13.09 -11.90 0.03
N LEU A 18 -12.77 -13.09 0.55
CA LEU A 18 -11.98 -14.10 -0.16
C LEU A 18 -12.82 -15.36 -0.30
N SER A 19 -13.05 -15.78 -1.55
CA SER A 19 -13.85 -16.95 -1.90
C SER A 19 -13.05 -17.92 -2.76
N VAL A 20 -13.15 -19.21 -2.45
CA VAL A 20 -12.46 -20.30 -3.16
C VAL A 20 -13.43 -21.43 -3.47
N ARG A 21 -13.20 -22.12 -4.59
CA ARG A 21 -13.95 -23.34 -4.92
C ARG A 21 -13.19 -24.57 -4.42
N ALA A 22 -13.61 -25.11 -3.28
CA ALA A 22 -12.98 -26.27 -2.64
C ALA A 22 -13.96 -26.94 -1.66
N GLU A 23 -13.64 -28.16 -1.22
CA GLU A 23 -14.43 -28.85 -0.19
C GLU A 23 -14.39 -28.07 1.13
N PRO A 24 -15.53 -27.66 1.70
CA PRO A 24 -15.56 -26.94 2.96
C PRO A 24 -14.94 -27.77 4.10
N SER A 25 -13.97 -27.20 4.80
CA SER A 25 -13.40 -27.82 6.01
C SER A 25 -12.97 -26.76 7.01
N PRO A 26 -12.94 -27.06 8.33
CA PRO A 26 -12.46 -26.10 9.33
C PRO A 26 -11.02 -25.65 9.10
N ARG A 27 -10.18 -26.50 8.50
CA ARG A 27 -8.80 -26.16 8.15
C ARG A 27 -8.74 -25.15 6.99
N LEU A 28 -9.59 -25.33 5.97
CA LEU A 28 -9.67 -24.40 4.86
C LEU A 28 -10.12 -23.01 5.32
N HIS A 29 -11.16 -22.92 6.17
CA HIS A 29 -11.64 -21.64 6.69
C HIS A 29 -10.54 -20.88 7.45
N ARG A 30 -9.84 -21.55 8.38
CA ARG A 30 -8.71 -20.92 9.10
C ARG A 30 -7.62 -20.43 8.15
N TRP A 31 -7.27 -21.23 7.14
CA TRP A 31 -6.26 -20.82 6.18
C TRP A 31 -6.69 -19.59 5.35
N LEU A 32 -7.97 -19.49 4.98
CA LEU A 32 -8.48 -18.30 4.29
C LEU A 32 -8.46 -17.06 5.20
N ASP A 33 -8.81 -17.23 6.47
CA ASP A 33 -8.76 -16.15 7.47
C ASP A 33 -7.32 -15.64 7.63
N ASP A 34 -6.38 -16.56 7.87
CA ASP A 34 -4.95 -16.25 8.02
C ASP A 34 -4.41 -15.57 6.76
N LEU A 35 -4.69 -16.11 5.57
CA LEU A 35 -4.22 -15.54 4.31
C LEU A 35 -4.73 -14.11 4.07
N LEU A 36 -6.02 -13.86 4.31
CA LEU A 36 -6.60 -12.54 4.10
C LEU A 36 -6.07 -11.53 5.13
N HIS A 37 -5.87 -11.96 6.37
CA HIS A 37 -5.27 -11.14 7.41
C HIS A 37 -3.81 -10.80 7.11
N ASP A 38 -2.98 -11.82 6.83
CA ASP A 38 -1.54 -11.66 6.53
C ASP A 38 -1.31 -10.76 5.32
N GLU A 39 -2.12 -10.89 4.27
CA GLU A 39 -2.00 -10.04 3.09
C GLU A 39 -2.39 -8.59 3.37
N THR A 40 -3.42 -8.39 4.19
CA THR A 40 -3.81 -7.04 4.64
C THR A 40 -2.69 -6.40 5.45
N ASP A 41 -2.12 -7.14 6.41
CA ASP A 41 -1.02 -6.66 7.24
C ASP A 41 0.24 -6.35 6.41
N ARG A 42 0.55 -7.19 5.42
CA ARG A 42 1.64 -6.94 4.46
C ARG A 42 1.45 -5.62 3.71
N LEU A 43 0.23 -5.37 3.22
CA LEU A 43 -0.11 -4.11 2.54
C LEU A 43 -0.03 -2.91 3.48
N ASP A 44 -0.45 -3.06 4.74
CA ASP A 44 -0.34 -2.01 5.74
C ASP A 44 1.14 -1.65 6.04
N VAL A 45 2.01 -2.66 6.18
CA VAL A 45 3.46 -2.45 6.34
C VAL A 45 4.08 -1.81 5.09
N LEU A 46 3.58 -2.10 3.88
CA LEU A 46 4.11 -1.48 2.66
C LEU A 46 3.67 -0.03 2.51
N ALA A 47 2.37 0.25 2.65
CA ALA A 47 1.78 1.47 2.10
C ALA A 47 0.94 2.30 3.07
N SER A 48 0.67 1.82 4.29
CA SER A 48 -0.20 2.54 5.21
C SER A 48 0.40 3.87 5.65
N ARG A 49 -0.31 4.96 5.39
CA ARG A 49 0.06 6.31 5.85
C ARG A 49 -0.18 6.54 7.34
N PHE A 50 -0.90 5.63 8.01
CA PHE A 50 -1.20 5.72 9.45
C PHE A 50 -0.20 4.91 10.29
N ARG A 51 0.65 4.13 9.64
CA ARG A 51 1.69 3.34 10.29
C ARG A 51 3.03 4.08 10.25
N PRO A 52 3.67 4.33 11.41
CA PRO A 52 4.97 4.99 11.45
C PRO A 52 6.10 4.12 10.92
N ASP A 53 5.92 2.81 10.87
CA ASP A 53 6.87 1.79 10.41
C ASP A 53 6.67 1.39 8.94
N SER A 54 5.66 1.92 8.25
CA SER A 54 5.42 1.56 6.86
C SER A 54 6.51 2.07 5.92
N VAL A 55 6.69 1.38 4.79
CA VAL A 55 7.67 1.78 3.78
C VAL A 55 7.31 3.15 3.19
N SER A 56 6.03 3.40 2.88
CA SER A 56 5.56 4.70 2.36
C SER A 56 5.83 5.85 3.33
N THR A 57 5.59 5.66 4.63
CA THR A 57 5.88 6.67 5.66
C THR A 57 7.38 6.95 5.76
N ARG A 58 8.22 5.89 5.74
CA ARG A 58 9.68 6.04 5.77
C ARG A 58 10.20 6.79 4.54
N VAL A 59 9.74 6.44 3.34
CA VAL A 59 10.10 7.14 2.09
C VAL A 59 9.67 8.61 2.17
N SER A 60 8.47 8.88 2.66
CA SER A 60 7.94 10.25 2.79
C SER A 60 8.76 11.10 3.78
N ARG A 61 9.19 10.51 4.90
CA ARG A 61 10.06 11.19 5.89
C ARG A 61 11.47 11.48 5.36
N ASN A 62 11.95 10.65 4.43
CA ASN A 62 13.26 10.78 3.79
C ASN A 62 13.19 11.46 2.41
N ALA A 63 12.13 12.22 2.13
CA ALA A 63 11.94 12.89 0.85
C ALA A 63 13.17 13.72 0.46
N GLY A 64 13.61 13.58 -0.80
CA GLY A 64 14.83 14.21 -1.31
C GLY A 64 16.10 13.37 -1.11
N THR A 65 16.01 12.17 -0.53
CA THR A 65 17.13 11.23 -0.40
C THR A 65 16.77 9.85 -0.95
N TRP A 66 17.78 9.13 -1.47
CA TRP A 66 17.61 7.74 -1.86
C TRP A 66 17.30 6.87 -0.63
N THR A 67 16.17 6.17 -0.67
CA THR A 67 15.73 5.27 0.40
C THR A 67 15.64 3.85 -0.15
N GLU A 68 16.30 2.90 0.53
CA GLU A 68 16.17 1.49 0.19
C GLU A 68 14.79 0.97 0.58
N VAL A 69 14.16 0.24 -0.34
CA VAL A 69 12.79 -0.24 -0.22
C VAL A 69 12.65 -1.68 -0.74
N PRO A 70 11.70 -2.48 -0.23
CA PRO A 70 11.42 -3.81 -0.78
C PRO A 70 10.92 -3.74 -2.23
N TRP A 71 11.15 -4.81 -3.00
CA TRP A 71 10.66 -4.94 -4.38
C TRP A 71 9.14 -4.81 -4.51
N ASP A 72 8.39 -5.27 -3.52
CA ASP A 72 6.93 -5.12 -3.50
C ASP A 72 6.51 -3.63 -3.47
N PHE A 73 7.25 -2.79 -2.74
CA PHE A 73 7.00 -1.35 -2.72
C PHE A 73 7.35 -0.71 -4.06
N VAL A 74 8.43 -1.15 -4.71
CA VAL A 74 8.76 -0.72 -6.08
C VAL A 74 7.61 -1.04 -7.02
N THR A 75 7.04 -2.24 -6.92
CA THR A 75 5.89 -2.65 -7.75
C THR A 75 4.69 -1.72 -7.55
N VAL A 76 4.33 -1.43 -6.29
CA VAL A 76 3.22 -0.52 -5.96
C VAL A 76 3.50 0.90 -6.46
N LEU A 77 4.70 1.42 -6.24
CA LEU A 77 5.09 2.77 -6.67
C LEU A 77 5.12 2.89 -8.20
N SER A 78 5.67 1.90 -8.90
CA SER A 78 5.67 1.85 -10.36
C SER A 78 4.25 1.81 -10.92
N ALA A 79 3.34 1.05 -10.31
CA ALA A 79 1.93 1.06 -10.72
C ALA A 79 1.27 2.43 -10.50
N ALA A 80 1.56 3.11 -9.40
CA ALA A 80 1.04 4.46 -9.13
C ALA A 80 1.59 5.50 -10.12
N LEU A 81 2.87 5.42 -10.48
CA LEU A 81 3.49 6.28 -11.51
C LEU A 81 2.92 6.00 -12.90
N ALA A 82 2.73 4.73 -13.26
CA ALA A 82 2.09 4.36 -14.52
C ALA A 82 0.65 4.88 -14.61
N ALA A 83 -0.12 4.81 -13.51
CA ALA A 83 -1.45 5.39 -13.44
C ALA A 83 -1.43 6.93 -13.55
N ALA A 84 -0.46 7.60 -12.92
CA ALA A 84 -0.28 9.04 -13.04
C ALA A 84 0.00 9.45 -14.49
N GLU A 85 0.89 8.74 -15.18
CA GLU A 85 1.21 8.99 -16.60
C GLU A 85 -0.01 8.74 -17.49
N ALA A 86 -0.64 7.56 -17.36
CA ALA A 86 -1.79 7.17 -18.19
C ALA A 86 -3.00 8.11 -18.06
N THR A 87 -3.10 8.84 -16.95
CA THR A 87 -4.19 9.77 -16.67
C THR A 87 -3.79 11.24 -16.81
N GLY A 88 -2.57 11.54 -17.30
CA GLY A 88 -2.09 12.91 -17.40
C GLY A 88 -1.98 13.63 -16.05
N GLY A 89 -1.83 12.89 -14.95
CA GLY A 89 -1.72 13.40 -13.59
C GLY A 89 -3.03 13.50 -12.79
N LEU A 90 -4.16 12.97 -13.30
CA LEU A 90 -5.39 12.88 -12.49
C LEU A 90 -5.20 11.92 -11.31
N VAL A 91 -4.47 10.82 -11.50
CA VAL A 91 -3.89 10.04 -10.40
C VAL A 91 -2.57 10.68 -10.00
N HIS A 92 -2.38 10.95 -8.71
CA HIS A 92 -1.20 11.65 -8.21
C HIS A 92 -0.69 11.06 -6.88
N PRO A 93 0.48 10.39 -6.86
CA PRO A 93 0.95 9.64 -5.69
C PRO A 93 1.44 10.52 -4.53
N LEU A 94 1.71 11.82 -4.77
CA LEU A 94 2.25 12.73 -3.74
C LEU A 94 1.20 13.63 -3.06
N LEU A 95 -0.07 13.18 -2.98
CA LEU A 95 -1.17 13.98 -2.39
C LEU A 95 -1.37 13.77 -0.88
N GLY A 96 -0.48 13.06 -0.18
CA GLY A 96 -0.66 12.75 1.25
C GLY A 96 -0.99 13.99 2.10
N ARG A 97 -0.24 15.09 1.93
CA ARG A 97 -0.48 16.36 2.64
C ARG A 97 -1.80 17.04 2.27
N HIS A 98 -2.27 16.91 1.03
CA HIS A 98 -3.56 17.44 0.59
C HIS A 98 -4.72 16.63 1.17
N VAL A 99 -4.57 15.31 1.22
CA VAL A 99 -5.54 14.39 1.83
C VAL A 99 -5.71 14.75 3.32
N VAL A 100 -4.62 14.99 4.04
CA VAL A 100 -4.70 15.48 5.43
C VAL A 100 -5.35 16.87 5.51
N ALA A 101 -4.95 17.82 4.65
CA ALA A 101 -5.52 19.17 4.63
C ALA A 101 -7.03 19.18 4.34
N ALA A 102 -7.51 18.23 3.51
CA ALA A 102 -8.93 18.03 3.23
C ALA A 102 -9.70 17.36 4.38
N GLY A 103 -9.03 16.99 5.47
CA GLY A 103 -9.67 16.46 6.68
C GLY A 103 -9.87 14.94 6.69
N TYR A 104 -9.24 14.19 5.79
CA TYR A 104 -9.41 12.74 5.73
C TYR A 104 -8.89 12.01 6.96
N ASP A 105 -7.93 12.56 7.70
CA ASP A 105 -7.46 11.97 8.98
C ASP A 105 -8.56 12.06 10.04
N ARG A 106 -9.25 13.20 10.09
CA ARG A 106 -10.41 13.38 10.98
C ARG A 106 -11.53 12.43 10.61
N TRP A 107 -11.84 12.27 9.33
CA TRP A 107 -12.84 11.31 8.86
C TRP A 107 -12.41 9.85 9.12
N ALA A 108 -11.12 9.55 8.96
CA ALA A 108 -10.56 8.23 9.25
C ALA A 108 -10.53 7.95 10.75
N GLU A 109 -10.63 8.97 11.61
CA GLU A 109 -10.41 8.88 13.05
C GLU A 109 -9.02 8.32 13.38
N GLN A 110 -8.04 8.65 12.54
CA GLN A 110 -6.66 8.18 12.62
C GLN A 110 -5.70 9.31 12.26
N ASP A 111 -4.65 9.48 13.06
CA ASP A 111 -3.60 10.48 12.82
C ASP A 111 -2.45 9.87 12.01
N SER A 112 -2.16 10.44 10.84
CA SER A 112 -1.01 10.03 10.03
C SER A 112 0.32 10.65 10.48
N GLY A 113 0.28 11.68 11.33
CA GLY A 113 1.46 12.48 11.71
C GLY A 113 2.04 13.32 10.57
N ILE A 114 1.34 13.42 9.43
CA ILE A 114 1.73 14.24 8.28
C ILE A 114 1.21 15.67 8.48
N SER A 115 2.07 16.67 8.34
CA SER A 115 1.62 18.06 8.36
C SER A 115 0.80 18.41 7.11
N PRO A 116 -0.40 18.99 7.24
CA PRO A 116 -1.24 19.36 6.10
C PRO A 116 -0.59 20.48 5.29
N SER A 117 -0.73 20.43 3.97
CA SER A 117 -0.32 21.51 3.06
C SER A 117 -0.99 21.37 1.70
N THR A 118 -1.19 22.49 1.02
CA THR A 118 -1.83 22.58 -0.30
C THR A 118 -0.84 22.71 -1.45
N ALA A 119 0.47 22.84 -1.16
CA ALA A 119 1.49 22.89 -2.19
C ALA A 119 1.48 21.57 -2.99
N THR A 120 1.81 21.58 -4.26
CA THR A 120 1.88 20.35 -5.08
C THR A 120 3.33 20.09 -5.46
N ASN A 121 3.77 18.84 -5.30
CA ASN A 121 5.07 18.38 -5.78
C ASN A 121 4.86 17.66 -7.11
N ASP A 122 5.81 17.76 -8.04
CA ASP A 122 5.72 17.02 -9.30
C ASP A 122 6.03 15.54 -9.07
N TRP A 123 5.07 14.67 -9.37
CA TRP A 123 5.25 13.22 -9.26
C TRP A 123 6.31 12.69 -10.25
N ARG A 124 6.62 13.44 -11.32
CA ARG A 124 7.71 13.12 -12.25
C ARG A 124 9.10 13.25 -11.63
N ALA A 125 9.21 13.89 -10.47
CA ALA A 125 10.45 13.94 -9.69
C ALA A 125 10.70 12.67 -8.87
N ILE A 126 9.78 11.70 -8.89
CA ILE A 126 10.01 10.39 -8.27
C ILE A 126 10.94 9.58 -9.17
N GLU A 127 12.09 9.20 -8.64
CA GLU A 127 13.04 8.34 -9.31
C GLU A 127 13.08 6.96 -8.64
N ILE A 128 13.12 5.90 -9.46
CA ILE A 128 13.34 4.53 -9.01
C ILE A 128 14.62 4.06 -9.69
N THR A 129 15.56 3.56 -8.91
CA THR A 129 16.78 2.95 -9.42
C THR A 129 16.98 1.59 -8.78
N THR A 130 17.54 0.65 -9.53
CA THR A 130 17.97 -0.62 -8.96
C THR A 130 19.29 -0.41 -8.24
N GLY A 131 19.36 -0.82 -6.97
CA GLY A 131 20.63 -0.90 -6.25
C GLY A 131 21.64 -1.78 -7.02
N ARG A 132 22.94 -1.52 -6.84
CA ARG A 132 24.02 -2.33 -7.43
C ARG A 132 23.80 -3.80 -7.10
N SER A 133 23.29 -4.56 -8.07
CA SER A 133 23.05 -5.99 -7.94
C SER A 133 24.32 -6.71 -8.35
N GLU A 134 25.37 -6.59 -7.54
CA GLU A 134 26.61 -7.32 -7.77
C GLU A 134 26.47 -8.76 -7.28
N ALA A 135 26.47 -9.72 -8.21
CA ALA A 135 26.54 -11.14 -7.90
C ALA A 135 27.84 -11.72 -8.47
N LYS A 136 28.67 -12.28 -7.58
CA LYS A 136 29.83 -13.08 -7.95
C LYS A 136 29.51 -14.55 -7.71
N VAL A 137 29.14 -15.25 -8.78
CA VAL A 137 29.05 -16.72 -8.75
C VAL A 137 30.47 -17.26 -8.97
N ARG A 138 30.91 -18.19 -8.11
CA ARG A 138 32.14 -18.95 -8.31
C ARG A 138 31.84 -20.21 -9.11
#